data_AF-A0A8H4PVU2-F1
#
_entry.id   AF-A0A8H4PVU2-F1
#
_cell.length_a   1.000
_cell.length_b   1.000
_cell.length_c   1.000
_cell.angle_alpha   90.00
_cell.angle_beta   90.00
_cell.angle_gamma   90.00
#
_symmetry.space_group_name_H-M   'P 1'
#
loop_
_entity.id
_entity.type
_entity.pdbx_description
1 polymer ?
#
loop_
_entity_poly.entity_id
_entity_poly.type
_entity_poly.pdbx_seq_one_letter_code
_entity_poly.pdbx_strand_id
1 'polypeptide(L)'
;MGDELPQRPEVQSLIRFIETRGGAGTQNAIIPDMGQLSGLMRESVDKVAPDSLFTVVDLFRCALVDPRVSGYYAEEKGHETTRRIIDSVNKQNDCPYALRLVTLQMACNLFSTPLFPEEIVGNAALRTPVTQLISSSFLDDGHDNVRVAASSLLFNLALANRRTRSRGSKASLPEGDQVELAASVIEAISQEDKSVEALRGMLSALGHLVYGSDANGELADLLRTVDAQGTVSAKQKVFPDEKLVPEVADELLGKGLVRP
;
A
#
# COMPACT_ATOMS: atom_id res chain seq x y z
N MET A 1 10.18 21.06 18.91
CA MET A 1 10.20 21.07 17.42
C MET A 1 8.81 20.85 16.81
N GLY A 2 7.90 20.11 17.45
CA GLY A 2 6.51 19.96 16.95
C GLY A 2 5.75 21.29 16.78
N ASP A 3 5.89 22.22 17.73
CA ASP A 3 5.13 23.48 17.73
C ASP A 3 5.54 24.49 16.64
N GLU A 4 6.76 24.38 16.10
CA GLU A 4 7.27 25.28 15.06
C GLU A 4 7.09 24.71 13.64
N LEU A 5 6.78 23.42 13.51
CA LEU A 5 6.62 22.74 12.23
C LEU A 5 5.60 23.44 11.31
N PRO A 6 4.43 23.90 11.78
CA PRO A 6 3.48 24.61 10.93
C PRO A 6 4.02 25.94 10.39
N GLN A 7 4.97 26.58 11.08
CA GLN A 7 5.52 27.88 10.67
C GLN A 7 6.65 27.77 9.63
N ARG A 8 7.08 26.55 9.32
CA ARG A 8 8.13 26.33 8.33
C ARG A 8 7.67 26.75 6.92
N PRO A 9 8.49 27.51 6.16
CA PRO A 9 8.16 27.92 4.80
C PRO A 9 7.79 26.76 3.88
N GLU A 10 8.46 25.61 4.05
CA GLU A 10 8.23 24.40 3.26
C GLU A 10 6.82 23.83 3.51
N VAL A 11 6.37 23.84 4.78
CA VAL A 11 5.02 23.40 5.16
C VAL A 11 3.97 24.37 4.62
N GLN A 12 4.20 25.68 4.75
CA GLN A 12 3.29 26.70 4.22
C GLN A 12 3.17 26.62 2.68
N SER A 13 4.27 26.39 1.99
CA SER A 13 4.28 26.17 0.54
C SER A 13 3.48 24.92 0.16
N LEU A 14 3.61 23.84 0.94
CA LEU A 14 2.87 22.59 0.71
C LEU A 14 1.37 22.77 0.92
N ILE A 15 0.96 23.44 2.00
CA ILE A 15 -0.45 23.77 2.28
C ILE A 15 -1.04 24.59 1.14
N ARG A 16 -0.36 25.68 0.75
CA ARG A 16 -0.81 26.54 -0.35
C ARG A 16 -0.96 25.76 -1.66
N PHE A 17 -0.03 24.85 -1.95
CA PHE A 17 -0.11 23.98 -3.12
C PHE A 17 -1.37 23.09 -3.07
N ILE A 18 -1.62 22.42 -1.95
CA ILE A 18 -2.77 21.52 -1.76
C ILE A 18 -4.09 22.28 -1.89
N GLU A 19 -4.21 23.43 -1.23
CA GLU A 19 -5.41 24.28 -1.28
C GLU A 19 -5.67 24.82 -2.70
N THR A 20 -4.64 25.33 -3.37
CA THR A 20 -4.77 25.85 -4.74
C THR A 20 -5.17 24.73 -5.70
N ARG A 21 -4.60 23.53 -5.54
CA ARG A 21 -4.98 22.35 -6.35
C ARG A 21 -6.43 21.96 -6.13
N GLY A 22 -6.90 21.96 -4.87
CA GLY A 22 -8.27 21.60 -4.51
C GLY A 22 -9.32 22.62 -4.96
N GLY A 23 -8.99 23.92 -4.97
CA GLY A 23 -9.92 24.99 -5.32
C GLY A 23 -9.81 25.48 -6.77
N ALA A 24 -8.61 25.78 -7.24
CA ALA A 24 -8.35 26.38 -8.55
C ALA A 24 -7.85 25.36 -9.60
N GLY A 25 -7.66 24.09 -9.22
CA GLY A 25 -7.24 23.02 -10.09
C GLY A 25 -5.72 22.90 -10.30
N THR A 26 -5.30 21.76 -10.82
CA THR A 26 -3.89 21.35 -10.97
C THR A 26 -3.04 22.35 -11.76
N GLN A 27 -3.59 22.96 -12.82
CA GLN A 27 -2.87 23.90 -13.70
C GLN A 27 -2.44 25.18 -12.98
N ASN A 28 -3.20 25.60 -11.96
CA ASN A 28 -2.94 26.80 -11.19
C ASN A 28 -2.12 26.54 -9.93
N ALA A 29 -1.97 25.27 -9.54
CA ALA A 29 -1.20 24.87 -8.37
C ALA A 29 0.30 24.76 -8.72
N ILE A 30 1.07 25.73 -8.22
CA ILE A 30 2.53 25.77 -8.32
C ILE A 30 3.10 24.72 -7.36
N ILE A 31 3.86 23.76 -7.88
CA ILE A 31 4.51 22.74 -7.05
C ILE A 31 5.52 23.39 -6.08
N PRO A 32 5.63 22.87 -4.85
CA PRO A 32 6.65 23.35 -3.91
C PRO A 32 8.06 23.04 -4.43
N ASP A 33 9.08 23.67 -3.82
CA ASP A 33 10.47 23.25 -4.04
C ASP A 33 10.62 21.81 -3.53
N MET A 34 10.76 20.88 -4.49
CA MET A 34 10.75 19.45 -4.19
C MET A 34 12.00 19.00 -3.43
N GLY A 35 13.14 19.68 -3.61
CA GLY A 35 14.36 19.39 -2.86
C GLY A 35 14.23 19.80 -1.39
N GLN A 36 13.66 20.98 -1.14
CA GLN A 36 13.35 21.46 0.21
C GLN A 36 12.29 20.60 0.89
N LEU A 37 11.23 20.23 0.16
CA LEU A 37 10.19 19.34 0.67
C LEU A 37 10.77 17.97 1.05
N SER A 38 11.63 17.39 0.21
CA SER A 38 12.31 16.12 0.52
C SER A 38 13.16 16.24 1.78
N GLY A 39 13.89 17.35 1.93
CA GLY A 39 14.65 17.68 3.14
C GLY A 39 13.77 17.79 4.39
N LEU A 40 12.64 18.51 4.30
CA LEU A 40 11.66 18.63 5.38
C LEU A 40 11.12 17.26 5.80
N MET A 41 10.71 16.42 4.86
CA MET A 41 10.15 15.10 5.16
C MET A 41 11.18 14.22 5.88
N ARG A 42 12.41 14.18 5.37
CA ARG A 42 13.51 13.43 5.98
C ARG A 42 13.83 13.95 7.39
N GLU A 43 13.91 15.26 7.58
CA GLU A 43 14.16 15.86 8.89
C GLU A 43 13.00 15.59 9.87
N SER A 44 11.76 15.63 9.38
CA SER A 44 10.58 15.41 10.22
C SER A 44 10.57 13.99 10.80
N VAL A 45 10.93 12.98 9.99
CA VAL A 45 11.07 11.60 10.46
C VAL A 45 12.08 11.48 11.62
N ASP A 46 13.14 12.28 11.62
CA ASP A 46 14.19 12.21 12.66
C ASP A 46 13.85 12.97 13.93
N LYS A 47 13.11 14.09 13.81
CA LYS A 47 13.02 15.09 14.88
C LYS A 47 11.61 15.29 15.43
N VAL A 48 10.57 14.85 14.72
CA VAL A 48 9.17 14.99 15.16
C VAL A 48 8.76 13.73 15.91
N ALA A 49 8.10 13.90 17.05
CA ALA A 49 7.58 12.78 17.82
C ALA A 49 6.54 11.98 17.00
N PRO A 50 6.47 10.64 17.12
CA PRO A 50 5.55 9.81 16.34
C PRO A 50 4.09 10.29 16.36
N ASP A 51 3.61 10.74 17.53
CA ASP A 51 2.24 11.25 17.72
C ASP A 51 1.94 12.55 16.95
N SER A 52 2.96 13.25 16.47
CA SER A 52 2.82 14.47 15.66
C SER A 52 3.31 14.31 14.22
N LEU A 53 4.11 13.28 13.94
CA LEU A 53 4.68 13.02 12.61
C LEU A 53 3.60 12.77 11.56
N PHE A 54 2.45 12.21 11.97
CA PHE A 54 1.35 11.93 11.06
C PHE A 54 0.85 13.19 10.33
N THR A 55 0.93 14.37 10.95
CA THR A 55 0.40 15.60 10.36
C THR A 55 1.14 16.02 9.10
N VAL A 56 2.47 15.96 9.12
CA VAL A 56 3.30 16.27 7.95
C VAL A 56 3.29 15.14 6.91
N VAL A 57 3.20 13.88 7.36
CA VAL A 57 3.01 12.74 6.43
C VAL A 57 1.65 12.83 5.74
N ASP A 58 0.60 13.31 6.41
CA ASP A 58 -0.72 13.49 5.82
C ASP A 58 -0.74 14.61 4.75
N LEU A 59 -0.06 15.73 5.01
CA LEU A 59 0.14 16.76 3.99
C LEU A 59 0.91 16.20 2.78
N PHE A 60 1.95 15.41 3.03
CA PHE A 60 2.72 14.78 1.97
C PHE A 60 1.89 13.78 1.15
N ARG A 61 1.09 12.95 1.83
CA ARG A 61 0.09 12.07 1.20
C ARG A 61 -0.84 12.84 0.28
N CYS A 62 -1.40 13.96 0.75
CA CYS A 62 -2.30 14.80 -0.04
C CYS A 62 -1.61 15.35 -1.31
N ALA A 63 -0.33 15.72 -1.21
CA ALA A 63 0.43 16.21 -2.35
C ALA A 63 0.74 15.11 -3.38
N LEU A 64 1.00 13.87 -2.94
CA LEU A 64 1.32 12.74 -3.82
C LEU A 64 0.17 12.30 -4.75
N VAL A 65 -1.05 12.80 -4.55
CA VAL A 65 -2.16 12.61 -5.51
C VAL A 65 -1.90 13.38 -6.82
N ASP A 66 -1.01 14.38 -6.82
CA ASP A 66 -0.59 15.07 -8.03
C ASP A 66 0.52 14.28 -8.75
N PRO A 67 0.33 13.86 -10.01
CA PRO A 67 1.32 13.09 -10.75
C PRO A 67 2.69 13.77 -10.91
N ARG A 68 2.76 15.11 -10.82
CA ARG A 68 4.02 15.86 -10.86
C ARG A 68 4.83 15.67 -9.58
N VAL A 69 4.14 15.62 -8.44
CA VAL A 69 4.75 15.40 -7.13
C VAL A 69 5.16 13.94 -7.00
N SER A 70 4.26 13.00 -7.28
CA SER A 70 4.60 11.57 -7.22
C SER A 70 5.64 11.18 -8.27
N GLY A 71 5.62 11.77 -9.46
CA GLY A 71 6.65 11.55 -10.49
C GLY A 71 8.06 11.94 -10.00
N TYR A 72 8.20 13.09 -9.35
CA TYR A 72 9.50 13.50 -8.77
C TYR A 72 10.05 12.46 -7.78
N TYR A 73 9.22 11.94 -6.87
CA TYR A 73 9.66 10.95 -5.89
C TYR A 73 9.87 9.56 -6.48
N ALA A 74 9.25 9.25 -7.62
CA ALA A 74 9.56 8.04 -8.38
C ALA A 74 10.99 8.09 -8.94
N GLU A 75 11.46 9.28 -9.33
CA GLU A 75 12.80 9.51 -9.88
C GLU A 75 13.85 9.89 -8.81
N GLU A 76 13.44 10.07 -7.54
CA GLU A 76 14.35 10.37 -6.44
C GLU A 76 15.35 9.22 -6.25
N LYS A 77 16.65 9.57 -6.23
CA LYS A 77 17.73 8.58 -6.09
C LYS A 77 17.54 7.72 -4.83
N GLY A 78 17.32 6.43 -5.03
CA GLY A 78 17.13 5.47 -3.94
C GLY A 78 15.84 5.65 -3.15
N HIS A 79 14.89 6.46 -3.67
CA HIS A 79 13.60 6.78 -3.05
C HIS A 79 13.74 7.18 -1.58
N GLU A 80 14.79 7.94 -1.27
CA GLU A 80 15.24 8.18 0.10
C GLU A 80 14.11 8.73 0.99
N THR A 81 13.30 9.65 0.45
CA THR A 81 12.23 10.29 1.21
C THR A 81 11.09 9.31 1.50
N THR A 82 10.53 8.64 0.49
CA THR A 82 9.41 7.71 0.68
C THR A 82 9.83 6.49 1.49
N ARG A 83 11.01 5.92 1.20
CA ARG A 83 11.57 4.79 1.95
C ARG A 83 11.77 5.14 3.41
N ARG A 84 12.31 6.33 3.72
CA ARG A 84 12.57 6.74 5.11
C ARG A 84 11.28 6.88 5.93
N ILE A 85 10.21 7.39 5.33
CA ILE A 85 8.89 7.46 5.98
C ILE A 85 8.36 6.05 6.26
N ILE A 86 8.36 5.17 5.26
CA ILE A 86 7.86 3.79 5.41
C ILE A 86 8.68 3.02 6.46
N ASP A 87 10.01 3.09 6.38
CA ASP A 87 10.93 2.46 7.33
C ASP A 87 10.69 2.96 8.76
N SER A 88 10.35 4.25 8.94
CA SER A 88 10.08 4.81 10.27
C SER A 88 8.84 4.22 10.93
N VAL A 89 7.84 3.83 10.14
CA VAL A 89 6.63 3.15 10.60
C VAL A 89 6.91 1.67 10.86
N ASN A 90 7.60 1.00 9.93
CA ASN A 90 7.90 -0.43 10.05
C ASN A 90 8.81 -0.77 11.25
N LYS A 91 9.65 0.17 11.70
CA LYS A 91 10.55 -0.01 12.85
C LYS A 91 9.89 0.22 14.20
N GLN A 92 8.67 0.75 14.24
CA GLN A 92 7.95 1.02 15.47
C GLN A 92 7.10 -0.18 15.88
N ASN A 93 7.38 -0.75 17.05
CA ASN A 93 6.56 -1.80 17.64
C ASN A 93 5.14 -1.28 17.93
N ASP A 94 5.05 -0.09 18.51
CA ASP A 94 3.79 0.58 18.89
C ASP A 94 3.59 1.84 18.04
N CYS A 95 3.52 1.68 16.71
CA CYS A 95 3.28 2.82 15.83
C CYS A 95 1.90 3.45 16.10
N PRO A 96 1.81 4.78 16.30
CA PRO A 96 0.51 5.45 16.45
C PRO A 96 -0.41 5.17 15.26
N TYR A 97 -1.68 4.87 15.55
CA TYR A 97 -2.72 4.54 14.55
C TYR A 97 -2.75 5.54 13.40
N ALA A 98 -2.80 6.84 13.72
CA ALA A 98 -2.88 7.90 12.72
C ALA A 98 -1.67 7.87 11.77
N LEU A 99 -0.45 7.68 12.30
CA LEU A 99 0.78 7.63 11.52
C LEU A 99 0.79 6.40 10.58
N ARG A 100 0.41 5.22 11.08
CA ARG A 100 0.32 4.00 10.25
C ARG A 100 -0.69 4.18 9.12
N LEU A 101 -1.88 4.69 9.45
CA LEU A 101 -2.96 4.89 8.48
C LEU A 101 -2.55 5.85 7.37
N VAL A 102 -2.05 7.05 7.71
CA VAL A 102 -1.68 8.03 6.67
C VAL A 102 -0.48 7.57 5.85
N THR A 103 0.41 6.74 6.41
CA THR A 103 1.55 6.16 5.67
C THR A 103 1.10 5.10 4.68
N LEU A 104 0.11 4.25 5.03
CA LEU A 104 -0.51 3.32 4.08
C LEU A 104 -1.18 4.08 2.93
N GLN A 105 -1.96 5.11 3.25
CA GLN A 105 -2.63 5.92 2.23
C GLN A 105 -1.63 6.73 1.39
N MET A 106 -0.51 7.19 1.97
CA MET A 106 0.61 7.80 1.25
C MET A 106 1.20 6.80 0.24
N ALA A 107 1.45 5.57 0.67
CA ALA A 107 1.96 4.50 -0.19
C ALA A 107 0.97 4.15 -1.31
N CYS A 108 -0.35 4.17 -1.05
CA CYS A 108 -1.36 4.03 -2.10
C CYS A 108 -1.23 5.13 -3.17
N ASN A 109 -1.00 6.38 -2.75
CA ASN A 109 -0.88 7.53 -3.66
C ASN A 109 0.40 7.50 -4.50
N LEU A 110 1.39 6.65 -4.20
CA LEU A 110 2.54 6.44 -5.08
C LEU A 110 2.10 5.89 -6.45
N PHE A 111 1.00 5.14 -6.50
CA PHE A 111 0.45 4.60 -7.75
C PHE A 111 -0.36 5.63 -8.57
N SER A 112 -0.38 6.91 -8.19
CA SER A 112 -1.01 8.00 -8.95
C SER A 112 -0.28 8.37 -10.24
N THR A 113 0.98 7.95 -10.36
CA THR A 113 1.84 8.13 -11.54
C THR A 113 2.19 6.78 -12.17
N PRO A 114 2.39 6.71 -13.50
CA PRO A 114 2.86 5.48 -14.15
C PRO A 114 4.32 5.11 -13.81
N LEU A 115 5.09 5.99 -13.17
CA LEU A 115 6.52 5.77 -12.91
C LEU A 115 6.80 4.87 -11.69
N PHE A 116 6.09 5.07 -10.59
CA PHE A 116 6.29 4.33 -9.35
C PHE A 116 6.01 2.83 -9.39
N PRO A 117 4.99 2.32 -10.13
CA PRO A 117 4.66 0.90 -10.11
C PRO A 117 5.84 0.00 -10.50
N GLU A 118 6.61 0.38 -11.52
CA GLU A 118 7.80 -0.39 -11.95
C GLU A 118 8.93 -0.29 -10.93
N GLU A 119 9.12 0.88 -10.30
CA GLU A 119 10.10 1.06 -9.23
C GLU A 119 9.76 0.21 -7.99
N ILE A 120 8.49 0.22 -7.53
CA ILE A 120 8.07 -0.57 -6.37
C ILE A 120 8.22 -2.07 -6.65
N VAL A 121 7.90 -2.53 -7.86
CA VAL A 121 7.99 -3.96 -8.20
C VAL A 121 9.45 -4.38 -8.41
N GLY A 122 10.24 -3.59 -9.13
CA GLY A 122 11.60 -3.92 -9.55
C GLY A 122 12.69 -3.64 -8.51
N ASN A 123 12.51 -2.64 -7.64
CA ASN A 123 13.55 -2.17 -6.73
C ASN A 123 13.35 -2.69 -5.30
N ALA A 124 14.20 -3.62 -4.86
CA ALA A 124 14.11 -4.23 -3.53
C ALA A 124 14.17 -3.19 -2.39
N ALA A 125 14.90 -2.08 -2.57
CA ALA A 125 15.03 -1.04 -1.55
C ALA A 125 13.70 -0.33 -1.23
N LEU A 126 12.75 -0.33 -2.17
CA LEU A 126 11.42 0.21 -1.99
C LEU A 126 10.37 -0.89 -1.79
N ARG A 127 10.49 -1.99 -2.53
CA ARG A 127 9.59 -3.14 -2.45
C ARG A 127 9.50 -3.71 -1.05
N THR A 128 10.65 -4.04 -0.44
CA THR A 128 10.68 -4.74 0.86
C THR A 128 10.00 -3.94 1.97
N PRO A 129 10.27 -2.63 2.15
CA PRO A 129 9.53 -1.82 3.10
C PRO A 129 8.03 -1.73 2.81
N VAL A 130 7.62 -1.70 1.54
CA VAL A 130 6.19 -1.69 1.15
C VAL A 130 5.52 -3.01 1.50
N THR A 131 6.14 -4.16 1.17
CA THR A 131 5.67 -5.50 1.55
C THR A 131 5.49 -5.59 3.06
N GLN A 132 6.51 -5.21 3.83
CA GLN A 132 6.45 -5.22 5.29
C GLN A 132 5.36 -4.29 5.85
N LEU A 133 5.16 -3.11 5.25
CA LEU A 133 4.10 -2.18 5.66
C LEU A 133 2.71 -2.78 5.45
N ILE A 134 2.48 -3.45 4.31
CA ILE A 134 1.21 -4.17 4.03
C ILE A 134 1.02 -5.28 5.07
N SER A 135 1.97 -6.21 5.16
CA SER A 135 1.82 -7.43 5.97
C SER A 135 1.67 -7.12 7.45
N SER A 136 2.48 -6.19 8.00
CA SER A 136 2.35 -5.80 9.41
C SER A 136 1.05 -5.05 9.71
N SER A 137 0.48 -4.34 8.74
CA SER A 137 -0.76 -3.59 8.92
C SER A 137 -2.01 -4.48 8.85
N PHE A 138 -1.92 -5.66 8.23
CA PHE A 138 -2.99 -6.65 8.31
C PHE A 138 -3.15 -7.25 9.71
N LEU A 139 -2.11 -7.20 10.54
CA LEU A 139 -2.13 -7.68 11.93
C LEU A 139 -2.76 -6.68 12.91
N ASP A 140 -3.20 -5.50 12.43
CA ASP A 140 -3.90 -4.52 13.27
C ASP A 140 -5.34 -5.01 13.54
N ASP A 141 -5.56 -5.55 14.74
CA ASP A 141 -6.84 -6.10 15.20
C ASP A 141 -7.80 -5.03 15.73
N GLY A 142 -7.27 -3.85 16.06
CA GLY A 142 -7.98 -2.72 16.66
C GLY A 142 -8.64 -1.79 15.64
N HIS A 143 -8.11 -1.73 14.41
CA HIS A 143 -8.50 -0.68 13.46
C HIS A 143 -8.79 -1.18 12.04
N ASP A 144 -10.07 -1.31 11.71
CA ASP A 144 -10.55 -1.72 10.38
C ASP A 144 -10.00 -0.83 9.25
N ASN A 145 -9.89 0.50 9.49
CA ASN A 145 -9.38 1.45 8.50
C ASN A 145 -7.91 1.18 8.11
N VAL A 146 -7.09 0.64 9.02
CA VAL A 146 -5.70 0.25 8.71
C VAL A 146 -5.73 -0.96 7.77
N ARG A 147 -6.58 -1.96 8.06
CA ARG A 147 -6.76 -3.13 7.19
C ARG A 147 -7.33 -2.76 5.81
N VAL A 148 -8.29 -1.83 5.75
CA VAL A 148 -8.82 -1.28 4.47
C VAL A 148 -7.71 -0.59 3.65
N ALA A 149 -6.88 0.23 4.30
CA ALA A 149 -5.78 0.91 3.62
C ALA A 149 -4.69 -0.07 3.16
N ALA A 150 -4.37 -1.08 3.98
CA ALA A 150 -3.44 -2.16 3.62
C ALA A 150 -3.95 -2.99 2.43
N SER A 151 -5.23 -3.35 2.42
CA SER A 151 -5.89 -4.00 1.28
C SER A 151 -5.81 -3.17 0.00
N SER A 152 -6.02 -1.85 0.11
CA SER A 152 -5.93 -0.93 -1.03
C SER A 152 -4.50 -0.85 -1.59
N LEU A 153 -3.49 -0.85 -0.71
CA LEU A 153 -2.10 -0.85 -1.11
C LEU A 153 -1.69 -2.17 -1.78
N LEU A 154 -2.09 -3.30 -1.19
CA LEU A 154 -1.88 -4.62 -1.79
C LEU A 154 -2.57 -4.73 -3.13
N PHE A 155 -3.81 -4.22 -3.26
CA PHE A 155 -4.53 -4.21 -4.53
C PHE A 155 -3.74 -3.47 -5.62
N ASN A 156 -3.22 -2.27 -5.31
CA ASN A 156 -2.42 -1.50 -6.25
C ASN A 156 -1.14 -2.23 -6.68
N LEU A 157 -0.42 -2.83 -5.72
CA LEU A 157 0.79 -3.61 -5.97
C LEU A 157 0.50 -4.87 -6.80
N ALA A 158 -0.55 -5.62 -6.44
CA ALA A 158 -0.97 -6.82 -7.14
C ALA A 158 -1.42 -6.51 -8.58
N LEU A 159 -2.15 -5.42 -8.78
CA LEU A 159 -2.55 -4.95 -10.10
C LEU A 159 -1.34 -4.53 -10.95
N ALA A 160 -0.37 -3.83 -10.36
CA ALA A 160 0.88 -3.49 -11.04
C ALA A 160 1.64 -4.76 -11.46
N ASN A 161 1.84 -5.70 -10.54
CA ASN A 161 2.48 -6.98 -10.82
C ASN A 161 1.77 -7.75 -11.95
N ARG A 162 0.43 -7.90 -11.87
CA ARG A 162 -0.36 -8.56 -12.92
C ARG A 162 -0.19 -7.90 -14.30
N ARG A 163 -0.14 -6.56 -14.35
CA ARG A 163 0.09 -5.82 -15.61
C ARG A 163 1.49 -6.06 -16.16
N THR A 164 2.52 -6.15 -15.30
CA THR A 164 3.89 -6.46 -15.73
C THR A 164 4.00 -7.86 -16.34
N ARG A 165 3.36 -8.87 -15.72
CA ARG A 165 3.26 -10.24 -16.27
C ARG A 165 2.61 -10.25 -17.65
N SER A 166 1.47 -9.56 -17.79
CA SER A 166 0.74 -9.50 -19.06
C SER A 166 1.51 -8.83 -20.20
N ARG A 167 2.47 -7.96 -19.89
CA ARG A 167 3.31 -7.26 -20.87
C ARG A 167 4.65 -7.96 -21.14
N GLY A 168 4.96 -9.05 -20.42
CA GLY A 168 6.27 -9.71 -20.49
C GLY A 168 7.42 -8.81 -20.00
N SER A 169 7.14 -7.87 -19.09
CA SER A 169 8.19 -7.01 -18.52
C SER A 169 9.11 -7.83 -17.62
N LYS A 170 10.41 -7.45 -17.58
CA LYS A 170 11.41 -8.07 -16.69
C LYS A 170 11.24 -7.65 -15.23
N ALA A 171 10.57 -6.53 -14.97
CA ALA A 171 10.26 -6.09 -13.62
C ALA A 171 8.93 -6.73 -13.18
N SER A 172 9.01 -7.88 -12.52
CA SER A 172 7.87 -8.54 -11.87
C SER A 172 8.12 -8.70 -10.38
N LEU A 173 7.05 -8.86 -9.60
CA LEU A 173 7.20 -9.07 -8.17
C LEU A 173 7.88 -10.44 -7.96
N PRO A 174 9.00 -10.52 -7.20
CA PRO A 174 9.64 -11.79 -6.92
C PRO A 174 8.66 -12.77 -6.26
N GLU A 175 8.88 -14.05 -6.48
CA GLU A 175 7.96 -15.09 -6.01
C GLU A 175 7.85 -15.13 -4.48
N GLY A 176 8.98 -15.00 -3.76
CA GLY A 176 8.99 -14.89 -2.30
C GLY A 176 8.16 -13.72 -1.76
N ASP A 177 8.21 -12.56 -2.42
CA ASP A 177 7.39 -11.40 -2.05
C ASP A 177 5.88 -11.68 -2.32
N GLN A 178 5.55 -12.39 -3.39
CA GLN A 178 4.16 -12.81 -3.66
C GLN A 178 3.64 -13.78 -2.60
N VAL A 179 4.47 -14.74 -2.19
CA VAL A 179 4.18 -15.73 -1.14
C VAL A 179 3.96 -15.02 0.20
N GLU A 180 4.83 -14.11 0.61
CA GLU A 180 4.68 -13.33 1.85
C GLU A 180 3.37 -12.52 1.86
N LEU A 181 3.10 -11.78 0.78
CA LEU A 181 1.87 -10.99 0.67
C LEU A 181 0.62 -11.87 0.69
N ALA A 182 0.64 -13.01 -0.02
CA ALA A 182 -0.48 -13.95 -0.05
C ALA A 182 -0.73 -14.59 1.32
N ALA A 183 0.33 -15.00 2.03
CA ALA A 183 0.21 -15.53 3.38
C ALA A 183 -0.42 -14.49 4.31
N SER A 184 0.09 -13.25 4.29
CA SER A 184 -0.41 -12.18 5.16
C SER A 184 -1.88 -11.81 4.89
N VAL A 185 -2.31 -11.74 3.63
CA VAL A 185 -3.71 -11.42 3.30
C VAL A 185 -4.66 -12.59 3.61
N ILE A 186 -4.22 -13.85 3.45
CA ILE A 186 -5.03 -15.02 3.81
C ILE A 186 -5.22 -15.10 5.33
N GLU A 187 -4.16 -14.85 6.11
CA GLU A 187 -4.26 -14.76 7.56
C GLU A 187 -5.21 -13.63 7.97
N ALA A 188 -5.11 -12.45 7.34
CA ALA A 188 -6.02 -11.33 7.58
C ALA A 188 -7.48 -11.67 7.26
N ILE A 189 -7.72 -12.32 6.12
CA ILE A 189 -9.06 -12.80 5.72
C ILE A 189 -9.58 -13.77 6.78
N SER A 190 -8.77 -14.71 7.27
CA SER A 190 -9.17 -15.66 8.32
C SER A 190 -9.64 -14.96 9.59
N GLN A 191 -8.99 -13.85 9.97
CA GLN A 191 -9.28 -13.10 11.19
C GLN A 191 -10.41 -12.05 11.01
N GLU A 192 -10.71 -11.61 9.78
CA GLU A 192 -11.69 -10.55 9.56
C GLU A 192 -13.14 -10.98 9.83
N ASP A 193 -13.78 -10.37 10.81
CA ASP A 193 -15.16 -10.66 11.22
C ASP A 193 -16.02 -9.41 11.47
N LYS A 194 -15.46 -8.21 11.28
CA LYS A 194 -16.09 -6.92 11.61
C LYS A 194 -16.38 -6.08 10.36
N SER A 195 -15.42 -5.99 9.45
CA SER A 195 -15.44 -5.05 8.33
C SER A 195 -15.55 -5.75 6.99
N VAL A 196 -16.76 -5.67 6.41
CA VAL A 196 -16.99 -6.13 5.03
C VAL A 196 -16.16 -5.35 4.01
N GLU A 197 -15.84 -4.08 4.30
CA GLU A 197 -15.00 -3.25 3.43
C GLU A 197 -13.55 -3.75 3.42
N ALA A 198 -13.00 -4.08 4.60
CA ALA A 198 -11.67 -4.66 4.72
C ALA A 198 -11.60 -5.99 3.97
N LEU A 199 -12.57 -6.89 4.23
CA LEU A 199 -12.67 -8.19 3.55
C LEU A 199 -12.75 -8.02 2.03
N ARG A 200 -13.63 -7.14 1.51
CA ARG A 200 -13.78 -6.89 0.08
C ARG A 200 -12.46 -6.44 -0.56
N GLY A 201 -11.74 -5.54 0.13
CA GLY A 201 -10.42 -5.11 -0.29
C GLY A 201 -9.42 -6.27 -0.35
N MET A 202 -9.35 -7.09 0.71
CA MET A 202 -8.45 -8.24 0.79
C MET A 202 -8.72 -9.26 -0.33
N LEU A 203 -10.00 -9.60 -0.56
CA LEU A 203 -10.42 -10.51 -1.63
C LEU A 203 -10.06 -9.98 -3.01
N SER A 204 -10.29 -8.70 -3.26
CA SER A 204 -9.94 -8.05 -4.53
C SER A 204 -8.43 -8.07 -4.76
N ALA A 205 -7.65 -7.77 -3.72
CA ALA A 205 -6.20 -7.73 -3.78
C ALA A 205 -5.59 -9.12 -4.02
N LEU A 206 -6.07 -10.14 -3.29
CA LEU A 206 -5.72 -11.54 -3.52
C LEU A 206 -6.08 -11.98 -4.94
N GLY A 207 -7.27 -11.59 -5.42
CA GLY A 207 -7.72 -11.83 -6.78
C GLY A 207 -6.73 -11.37 -7.83
N HIS A 208 -6.24 -10.14 -7.72
CA HIS A 208 -5.24 -9.60 -8.63
C HIS A 208 -3.87 -10.26 -8.50
N LEU A 209 -3.48 -10.67 -7.30
CA LEU A 209 -2.20 -11.31 -7.04
C LEU A 209 -2.13 -12.67 -7.75
N VAL A 210 -3.18 -13.49 -7.58
CA VAL A 210 -3.27 -14.88 -8.05
C VAL A 210 -3.65 -14.97 -9.53
N TYR A 211 -4.51 -14.09 -10.04
CA TYR A 211 -4.99 -14.21 -11.42
C TYR A 211 -3.84 -14.15 -12.43
N GLY A 212 -3.74 -15.18 -13.27
CA GLY A 212 -2.67 -15.32 -14.27
C GLY A 212 -1.28 -15.50 -13.66
N SER A 213 -1.20 -16.03 -12.43
CA SER A 213 0.03 -16.61 -11.88
C SER A 213 0.25 -18.03 -12.38
N ASP A 214 1.45 -18.57 -12.20
CA ASP A 214 1.76 -19.95 -12.54
C ASP A 214 1.08 -20.91 -11.55
N ALA A 215 0.22 -21.80 -12.05
CA ALA A 215 -0.46 -22.80 -11.25
C ALA A 215 0.49 -23.83 -10.61
N ASN A 216 1.73 -23.91 -11.10
CA ASN A 216 2.79 -24.77 -10.55
C ASN A 216 3.86 -23.98 -9.77
N GLY A 217 3.67 -22.66 -9.57
CA GLY A 217 4.59 -21.83 -8.80
C GLY A 217 4.41 -21.96 -7.28
N GLU A 218 5.36 -21.42 -6.52
CA GLU A 218 5.39 -21.38 -5.05
C GLU A 218 4.16 -20.66 -4.48
N LEU A 219 3.66 -19.62 -5.17
CA LEU A 219 2.44 -18.93 -4.77
C LEU A 219 1.23 -19.88 -4.76
N ALA A 220 1.08 -20.68 -5.83
CA ALA A 220 -0.02 -21.64 -5.92
C ALA A 220 0.13 -22.77 -4.89
N ASP A 221 1.35 -23.25 -4.68
CA ASP A 221 1.64 -24.26 -3.66
C ASP A 221 1.41 -23.76 -2.24
N LEU A 222 1.76 -22.50 -1.91
CA LEU A 222 1.39 -21.87 -0.65
C LEU A 222 -0.13 -21.87 -0.47
N LEU A 223 -0.89 -21.34 -1.43
CA LEU A 223 -2.34 -21.18 -1.31
C LEU A 223 -3.07 -22.51 -1.11
N ARG A 224 -2.58 -23.59 -1.74
CA ARG A 224 -3.07 -24.95 -1.49
C ARG A 224 -2.71 -25.43 -0.08
N THR A 225 -1.46 -25.21 0.34
CA THR A 225 -0.94 -25.69 1.63
C THR A 225 -1.67 -25.06 2.81
N VAL A 226 -2.06 -23.79 2.71
CA VAL A 226 -2.75 -23.06 3.78
C VAL A 226 -4.28 -23.17 3.72
N ASP A 227 -4.82 -24.01 2.83
CA ASP A 227 -6.27 -24.09 2.56
C ASP A 227 -6.92 -22.70 2.35
N ALA A 228 -6.33 -21.92 1.43
CA ALA A 228 -6.82 -20.58 1.12
C ALA A 228 -8.29 -20.61 0.64
N GLN A 229 -8.68 -21.63 -0.12
CA GLN A 229 -10.06 -21.81 -0.57
C GLN A 229 -11.01 -21.96 0.63
N GLY A 230 -10.75 -22.92 1.53
CA GLY A 230 -11.59 -23.14 2.71
C GLY A 230 -11.67 -21.90 3.60
N THR A 231 -10.54 -21.20 3.76
CA THR A 231 -10.45 -19.94 4.52
C THR A 231 -11.37 -18.86 3.94
N VAL A 232 -11.34 -18.65 2.62
CA VAL A 232 -12.21 -17.67 1.95
C VAL A 232 -13.68 -18.12 2.00
N SER A 233 -13.99 -19.37 1.69
CA SER A 233 -15.37 -19.90 1.73
C SER A 233 -16.02 -19.74 3.10
N ALA A 234 -15.24 -19.90 4.19
CA ALA A 234 -15.75 -19.75 5.55
C ALA A 234 -16.30 -18.34 5.83
N LYS A 235 -15.80 -17.32 5.15
CA LYS A 235 -16.25 -15.92 5.32
C LYS A 235 -17.69 -15.69 4.86
N GLN A 236 -18.25 -16.54 4.01
CA GLN A 236 -19.66 -16.45 3.60
C GLN A 236 -20.62 -16.53 4.81
N LYS A 237 -20.23 -17.26 5.86
CA LYS A 237 -21.05 -17.39 7.08
C LYS A 237 -21.13 -16.08 7.87
N VAL A 238 -20.07 -15.28 7.80
CA VAL A 238 -19.95 -14.01 8.53
C VAL A 238 -20.48 -12.86 7.66
N PHE A 239 -20.22 -12.90 6.36
CA PHE A 239 -20.59 -11.88 5.38
C PHE A 239 -21.45 -12.51 4.25
N PRO A 240 -22.72 -12.85 4.52
CA PRO A 240 -23.57 -13.61 3.59
C PRO A 240 -23.90 -12.87 2.29
N ASP A 241 -23.79 -11.54 2.28
CA ASP A 241 -24.07 -10.70 1.11
C ASP A 241 -22.82 -10.36 0.29
N GLU A 242 -21.62 -10.78 0.72
CA GLU A 242 -20.39 -10.49 0.00
C GLU A 242 -20.21 -11.44 -1.19
N LYS A 243 -20.39 -10.89 -2.39
CA LYS A 243 -20.40 -11.65 -3.65
C LYS A 243 -19.00 -12.06 -4.10
N LEU A 244 -17.95 -11.40 -3.65
CA LEU A 244 -16.58 -11.78 -4.00
C LEU A 244 -16.10 -13.05 -3.30
N VAL A 245 -16.72 -13.44 -2.18
CA VAL A 245 -16.36 -14.69 -1.48
C VAL A 245 -16.48 -15.91 -2.40
N PRO A 246 -17.64 -16.21 -3.04
CA PRO A 246 -17.75 -17.35 -3.94
C PRO A 246 -16.90 -17.19 -5.20
N GLU A 247 -16.74 -15.98 -5.74
CA GLU A 247 -15.89 -15.75 -6.92
C GLU A 247 -14.41 -16.08 -6.63
N VAL A 248 -13.89 -15.65 -5.48
CA VAL A 248 -12.49 -15.91 -5.09
C VAL A 248 -12.32 -17.35 -4.65
N ALA A 249 -13.22 -17.89 -3.82
CA ALA A 249 -13.09 -19.26 -3.32
C ALA A 249 -13.30 -20.30 -4.41
N ASP A 250 -14.42 -20.26 -5.14
CA ASP A 250 -14.83 -21.37 -5.99
C ASP A 250 -14.22 -21.27 -7.39
N GLU A 251 -14.20 -20.07 -7.98
CA GLU A 251 -13.66 -19.90 -9.34
C GLU A 251 -12.13 -19.74 -9.30
N LEU A 252 -11.62 -18.74 -8.59
CA LEU A 252 -10.19 -18.41 -8.65
C LEU A 252 -9.32 -19.46 -7.95
N LEU A 253 -9.62 -19.79 -6.69
CA LEU A 253 -8.83 -20.74 -5.91
C LEU A 253 -9.26 -22.18 -6.22
N GLY A 254 -10.56 -22.45 -6.20
CA GLY A 254 -11.13 -23.79 -6.35
C GLY A 254 -10.90 -24.40 -7.73
N LYS A 255 -11.30 -23.71 -8.80
CA LYS A 255 -11.08 -24.19 -10.19
C LYS A 255 -9.72 -23.74 -10.75
N GLY A 256 -9.29 -22.53 -10.43
CA GLY A 256 -8.08 -21.94 -11.02
C GLY A 256 -6.76 -22.51 -10.50
N LEU A 257 -6.72 -23.10 -9.30
CA LEU A 257 -5.52 -23.72 -8.73
C LEU A 257 -5.57 -25.25 -8.68
N VAL A 258 -6.51 -25.91 -9.35
CA VAL A 258 -6.47 -27.37 -9.50
C VAL A 258 -5.20 -27.76 -10.25
N ARG A 259 -4.40 -28.68 -9.68
CA ARG A 259 -3.25 -29.23 -10.42
C ARG A 259 -3.78 -29.96 -11.66
N PRO A 260 -3.27 -29.63 -12.87
CA PRO A 260 -3.72 -30.27 -14.10
C PRO A 260 -3.47 -31.77 -14.13
#